data_AF-A0A958MU65-F1
#
_entry.id   AF-A0A958MU65-F1
#
_cell.length_a   1.000
_cell.length_b   1.000
_cell.length_c   1.000
_cell.angle_alpha   90.00
_cell.angle_beta   90.00
_cell.angle_gamma   90.00
#
_symmetry.space_group_name_H-M   'P 1'
#
loop_
_entity.id
_entity.type
_entity.pdbx_description
1 polymer ?
#
loop_
_entity_poly.entity_id
_entity_poly.type
_entity_poly.pdbx_seq_one_letter_code
_entity_poly.pdbx_strand_id
1 'polypeptide(L)'
;DQYLSRARDRKSLMFIFPEGRMKRIDGLDKHGNPMSVKGGVADILAEIDDGKILIAYSGGLHHVQAPGQSVPKIFRRIRVAFEQLDVQDYKASLSAEDANDFRKKVIADLERRMHQHCTELECRQ
;
A
#
# COMPACT_ATOMS: atom_id res chain seq x y z
N ASP A 1 -6.49 -18.69 7.78
CA ASP A 1 -7.15 -17.41 7.46
C ASP A 1 -7.57 -17.42 5.99
N GLN A 2 -8.83 -17.08 5.66
CA GLN A 2 -9.39 -17.17 4.30
C GLN A 2 -8.71 -16.20 3.32
N TYR A 3 -8.18 -15.09 3.81
CA TYR A 3 -7.50 -14.09 2.98
C TYR A 3 -6.10 -14.54 2.58
N LEU A 4 -5.35 -15.14 3.51
CA LEU A 4 -4.02 -15.69 3.23
C LEU A 4 -4.06 -16.88 2.28
N SER A 5 -5.13 -17.70 2.31
CA SER A 5 -5.26 -18.78 1.34
C SER A 5 -5.45 -18.27 -0.09
N ARG A 6 -6.19 -17.16 -0.27
CA ARG A 6 -6.31 -16.49 -1.59
C ARG A 6 -5.01 -15.80 -2.01
N ALA A 7 -4.29 -15.21 -1.06
CA ALA A 7 -2.99 -14.58 -1.30
C ALA A 7 -1.96 -15.54 -1.89
N ARG A 8 -2.01 -16.82 -1.48
CA ARG A 8 -1.12 -17.89 -1.98
C ARG A 8 -1.60 -18.54 -3.28
N ASP A 9 -2.82 -18.25 -3.72
CA ASP A 9 -3.33 -18.79 -4.98
C ASP A 9 -2.71 -18.03 -6.16
N ARG A 10 -1.97 -18.76 -7.02
CA ARG A 10 -1.31 -18.21 -8.21
C ARG A 10 -2.28 -17.68 -9.28
N LYS A 11 -3.58 -17.97 -9.17
CA LYS A 11 -4.62 -17.40 -10.04
C LYS A 11 -5.17 -16.07 -9.52
N SER A 12 -4.81 -15.67 -8.29
CA SER A 12 -5.21 -14.41 -7.70
C SER A 12 -4.31 -13.27 -8.19
N LEU A 13 -4.92 -12.11 -8.40
CA LEU A 13 -4.19 -10.85 -8.55
C LEU A 13 -4.25 -10.09 -7.24
N MET A 14 -3.09 -9.79 -6.66
CA MET A 14 -2.99 -9.07 -5.40
C MET A 14 -2.60 -7.60 -5.63
N PHE A 15 -3.45 -6.70 -5.13
CA PHE A 15 -3.15 -5.28 -5.03
C PHE A 15 -3.02 -4.90 -3.56
N ILE A 16 -1.94 -4.20 -3.21
CA ILE A 16 -1.69 -3.74 -1.85
C ILE A 16 -1.59 -2.22 -1.86
N PHE A 17 -2.46 -1.57 -1.09
CA PHE A 17 -2.30 -0.18 -0.70
C PHE A 17 -1.55 -0.14 0.64
N PRO A 18 -0.23 0.13 0.66
CA PRO A 18 0.62 -0.14 1.83
C PRO A 18 0.32 0.79 3.02
N GLU A 19 -0.28 1.94 2.76
CA GLU A 19 -0.75 2.91 3.75
C GLU A 19 -1.74 2.32 4.77
N GLY A 20 -2.56 1.34 4.35
CA GLY A 20 -3.47 0.59 5.21
C GLY A 20 -4.58 1.41 5.91
N ARG A 21 -4.70 2.70 5.59
CA ARG A 21 -5.69 3.64 6.15
C ARG A 21 -6.14 4.59 5.05
N MET A 22 -7.37 5.08 5.16
CA MET A 22 -7.87 6.11 4.25
C MET A 22 -7.48 7.51 4.76
N LYS A 23 -6.78 8.27 3.90
CA LYS A 23 -6.40 9.67 4.11
C LYS A 23 -7.66 10.55 4.31
N ARG A 24 -7.57 11.51 5.24
CA ARG A 24 -8.59 12.54 5.46
C ARG A 24 -8.42 13.68 4.46
N ILE A 25 -9.37 14.61 4.45
CA ILE A 25 -9.35 15.74 3.51
C ILE A 25 -8.16 16.68 3.73
N ASP A 26 -7.63 16.71 4.95
CA ASP A 26 -6.43 17.48 5.35
C ASP A 26 -5.12 16.75 5.04
N GLY A 27 -5.18 15.55 4.46
CA GLY A 27 -4.00 14.74 4.18
C GLY A 27 -3.51 13.87 5.33
N LEU A 28 -4.17 13.91 6.50
CA LEU A 28 -3.75 13.21 7.71
C LEU A 28 -4.63 11.96 7.96
N ASP A 29 -4.29 11.21 9.00
CA ASP A 29 -5.12 10.11 9.48
C ASP A 29 -6.24 10.58 10.43
N LYS A 30 -7.04 9.66 10.96
CA LYS A 30 -8.15 9.97 11.87
C LYS A 30 -7.73 10.60 13.20
N HIS A 31 -6.43 10.60 13.52
CA HIS A 31 -5.83 11.15 14.73
C HIS A 31 -4.99 12.40 14.44
N GLY A 32 -4.96 12.89 13.19
CA GLY A 32 -4.15 14.03 12.79
C GLY A 32 -2.66 13.69 12.58
N ASN A 33 -2.31 12.41 12.43
CA ASN A 33 -0.94 12.00 12.16
C ASN A 33 -0.68 11.85 10.65
N PRO A 34 0.56 12.04 10.19
CA PRO A 34 0.95 11.68 8.84
C PRO A 34 0.64 10.21 8.51
N MET A 35 0.40 9.97 7.23
CA MET A 35 0.19 8.63 6.72
C MET A 35 1.51 7.85 6.72
N SER A 36 1.42 6.56 6.99
CA SER A 36 2.55 5.66 7.24
C SER A 36 2.13 4.25 6.92
N VAL A 37 3.08 3.39 6.56
CA VAL A 37 2.79 2.01 6.16
C VAL A 37 2.43 1.19 7.39
N LYS A 38 1.42 0.32 7.25
CA LYS A 38 1.02 -0.58 8.33
C LYS A 38 1.73 -1.92 8.17
N GLY A 39 2.32 -2.40 9.27
CA GLY A 39 3.11 -3.62 9.25
C GLY A 39 2.36 -4.90 8.84
N GLY A 40 1.02 -4.89 8.81
CA GLY A 40 0.23 -6.00 8.25
C GLY A 40 0.62 -6.36 6.81
N VAL A 41 1.15 -5.41 6.02
CA VAL A 41 1.70 -5.72 4.69
C VAL A 41 2.93 -6.64 4.78
N ALA A 42 3.81 -6.42 5.76
CA ALA A 42 4.97 -7.28 5.96
C ALA A 42 4.56 -8.67 6.42
N ASP A 43 3.49 -8.78 7.22
CA ASP A 43 2.93 -10.06 7.64
C ASP A 43 2.38 -10.84 6.43
N ILE A 44 1.64 -10.16 5.53
CA ILE A 44 1.16 -10.79 4.28
C ILE A 44 2.34 -11.23 3.41
N LEU A 45 3.35 -10.38 3.23
CA LEU A 45 4.51 -10.70 2.41
C LEU A 45 5.34 -11.82 3.00
N ALA A 46 5.43 -11.94 4.32
CA ALA A 46 6.11 -13.07 4.97
C ALA A 46 5.46 -14.41 4.59
N GLU A 47 4.14 -14.44 4.42
CA GLU A 47 3.33 -15.65 4.17
C GLU A 47 3.20 -16.06 2.70
N ILE A 48 3.72 -15.27 1.76
CA ILE A 48 3.66 -15.54 0.31
C ILE A 48 5.07 -15.83 -0.21
N ASP A 49 5.29 -17.00 -0.80
CA ASP A 49 6.64 -17.43 -1.22
C ASP A 49 7.00 -17.02 -2.65
N ASP A 50 6.00 -16.85 -3.52
CA ASP A 50 6.20 -16.57 -4.94
C ASP A 50 5.04 -15.80 -5.58
N GLY A 51 5.23 -15.42 -6.84
CA GLY A 51 4.23 -14.71 -7.64
C GLY A 51 4.52 -13.21 -7.75
N LYS A 52 3.55 -12.49 -8.31
CA LYS A 52 3.64 -11.05 -8.56
C LYS A 52 2.61 -10.31 -7.73
N ILE A 53 3.04 -9.22 -7.10
CA ILE A 53 2.19 -8.31 -6.36
C ILE A 53 2.18 -6.94 -7.04
N LEU A 54 1.06 -6.24 -6.92
CA LEU A 54 0.94 -4.85 -7.36
C LEU A 54 0.85 -3.95 -6.13
N ILE A 55 1.87 -3.13 -5.91
CA ILE A 55 1.80 -2.05 -4.94
C ILE A 55 1.08 -0.88 -5.58
N ALA A 56 0.01 -0.42 -4.94
CA ALA A 56 -0.85 0.64 -5.45
C ALA A 56 -0.71 1.90 -4.59
N TYR A 57 -0.39 3.01 -5.23
CA TYR A 57 -0.26 4.33 -4.61
C TYR A 57 -1.42 5.21 -5.08
N SER A 58 -2.36 5.47 -4.18
CA SER A 58 -3.57 6.25 -4.50
C SER A 58 -3.30 7.75 -4.44
N GLY A 59 -3.46 8.44 -5.57
CA GLY A 59 -3.55 9.89 -5.67
C GLY A 59 -5.00 10.34 -5.86
N GLY A 60 -5.72 10.58 -4.76
CA GLY A 60 -7.05 11.20 -4.80
C GLY A 60 -8.26 10.27 -4.70
N LEU A 61 -8.11 9.00 -4.32
CA LEU A 61 -9.28 8.14 -4.02
C LEU A 61 -10.16 8.74 -2.90
N HIS A 62 -9.53 9.37 -1.90
CA HIS A 62 -10.21 10.08 -0.82
C HIS A 62 -10.92 11.38 -1.27
N HIS A 63 -10.69 11.86 -2.51
CA HIS A 63 -11.41 13.01 -3.08
C HIS A 63 -12.81 12.64 -3.60
N VAL A 64 -13.04 11.36 -3.93
CA VAL A 64 -14.35 10.86 -4.32
C VAL A 64 -15.26 10.80 -3.10
N GLN A 65 -14.76 10.21 -2.01
CA GLN A 65 -15.47 10.20 -0.74
C GLN A 65 -14.46 10.09 0.41
N ALA A 66 -14.31 11.18 1.15
CA ALA A 66 -13.53 11.15 2.38
C ALA A 66 -14.33 10.43 3.49
N PRO A 67 -13.66 9.73 4.42
CA PRO A 67 -14.39 9.08 5.50
C PRO A 67 -15.07 10.13 6.38
N GLY A 68 -16.38 9.97 6.60
CA GLY A 68 -17.24 10.96 7.27
C GLY A 68 -18.07 11.84 6.31
N GLN A 69 -17.85 11.74 5.00
CA GLN A 69 -18.62 12.47 3.99
C GLN A 69 -19.90 11.71 3.60
N SER A 70 -21.05 12.32 3.83
CA SER A 70 -22.37 11.70 3.60
C SER A 70 -22.72 11.49 2.12
N VAL A 71 -22.18 12.32 1.21
CA VAL A 71 -22.48 12.26 -0.23
C VAL A 71 -21.18 12.27 -1.04
N PRO A 72 -20.91 11.26 -1.89
CA PRO A 72 -19.69 11.20 -2.70
C PRO A 72 -19.68 12.26 -3.81
N LYS A 73 -18.50 12.74 -4.18
CA LYS A 73 -18.27 13.62 -5.34
C LYS A 73 -18.01 12.74 -6.56
N ILE A 74 -19.00 12.63 -7.44
CA ILE A 74 -19.04 11.65 -8.54
C ILE A 74 -18.13 12.07 -9.72
N PHE A 75 -17.72 13.34 -9.81
CA PHE A 75 -16.92 13.87 -10.93
C PHE A 75 -15.49 14.26 -10.53
N ARG A 76 -14.82 13.42 -9.73
CA ARG A 76 -13.42 13.66 -9.35
C ARG A 76 -12.49 12.70 -10.08
N ARG A 77 -11.44 13.27 -10.67
CA ARG A 77 -10.35 12.49 -11.26
C ARG A 77 -9.57 11.82 -10.14
N ILE A 78 -9.44 10.50 -10.23
CA ILE A 78 -8.53 9.72 -9.41
C ILE A 78 -7.30 9.34 -10.23
N ARG A 79 -6.16 9.21 -9.58
CA ARG A 79 -4.97 8.60 -10.17
C ARG A 79 -4.48 7.52 -9.23
N VAL A 80 -4.02 6.42 -9.81
CA VAL A 80 -3.34 5.36 -9.07
C VAL A 80 -2.08 5.01 -9.84
N ALA A 81 -0.94 5.04 -9.16
CA ALA A 81 0.29 4.46 -9.68
C ALA A 81 0.37 3.01 -9.21
N PHE A 82 0.69 2.11 -10.13
CA PHE A 82 0.93 0.70 -9.81
C PHE A 82 2.40 0.38 -10.05
N GLU A 83 2.98 -0.32 -9.08
CA GLU A 83 4.30 -0.91 -9.20
C GLU A 83 4.18 -2.42 -9.06
N GLN A 84 4.64 -3.16 -10.06
CA GLN A 84 4.66 -4.62 -10.03
C GLN A 84 5.98 -5.09 -9.43
N LEU A 85 5.89 -5.91 -8.39
CA LEU A 85 7.04 -6.56 -7.76
C LEU A 85 6.89 -8.07 -7.91
N ASP A 86 7.99 -8.74 -8.25
CA ASP A 86 8.11 -10.18 -8.04
C ASP A 86 8.43 -10.43 -6.56
N VAL A 87 7.70 -11.34 -5.92
CA VAL A 87 7.82 -11.58 -4.47
C VAL A 87 9.20 -12.09 -4.10
N GLN A 88 9.79 -12.97 -4.92
CA GLN A 88 11.09 -13.57 -4.61
C GLN A 88 12.21 -12.55 -4.76
N ASP A 89 12.22 -11.82 -5.87
CA ASP A 89 13.19 -10.75 -6.11
C ASP A 89 13.08 -9.65 -5.05
N TYR A 90 11.84 -9.30 -4.67
CA TYR A 90 11.60 -8.29 -3.65
C TYR A 90 12.14 -8.72 -2.29
N LYS A 91 11.81 -9.94 -1.83
CA LYS A 91 12.31 -10.48 -0.56
C LYS A 91 13.84 -10.56 -0.56
N ALA A 92 14.43 -11.04 -1.65
CA ALA A 92 15.89 -11.14 -1.78
C ALA A 92 16.57 -9.77 -1.71
N SER A 93 15.93 -8.71 -2.24
CA SER A 93 16.50 -7.35 -2.24
C SER A 93 16.60 -6.71 -0.85
N LEU A 94 15.81 -7.18 0.13
CA LEU A 94 15.78 -6.60 1.48
C LEU A 94 16.94 -7.10 2.35
N SER A 95 17.60 -8.20 1.98
CA SER A 95 18.72 -8.79 2.75
C SER A 95 18.43 -8.89 4.25
N ALA A 96 17.24 -9.39 4.61
CA ALA A 96 16.79 -9.44 6.01
C ALA A 96 17.45 -10.60 6.79
N GLU A 97 17.89 -10.33 8.02
CA GLU A 97 18.55 -11.33 8.86
C GLU A 97 17.55 -12.21 9.62
N ASP A 98 16.42 -11.64 10.03
CA ASP A 98 15.34 -12.32 10.73
C ASP A 98 13.96 -11.72 10.38
N ALA A 99 12.89 -12.29 10.95
CA ALA A 99 11.51 -11.86 10.67
C ALA A 99 11.20 -10.42 11.14
N ASN A 100 11.82 -9.95 12.23
CA ASN A 100 11.62 -8.60 12.73
C ASN A 100 12.37 -7.58 11.87
N ASP A 101 13.58 -7.91 11.44
CA ASP A 101 14.35 -7.14 10.48
C ASP A 101 13.65 -7.08 9.12
N PHE A 102 13.12 -8.20 8.64
CA PHE A 102 12.29 -8.26 7.42
C PHE A 102 11.10 -7.29 7.52
N ARG A 103 10.35 -7.34 8.63
CA ARG A 103 9.22 -6.44 8.87
C ARG A 103 9.63 -4.98 8.81
N LYS A 104 10.72 -4.60 9.48
CA LYS A 104 11.22 -3.21 9.48
C LYS A 104 11.63 -2.77 8.08
N LYS A 105 12.34 -3.61 7.34
CA LYS A 105 12.83 -3.31 5.99
C LYS A 105 11.72 -3.18 4.98
N VAL A 106 10.72 -4.07 5.02
CA VAL A 106 9.50 -3.94 4.19
C VAL A 106 8.80 -2.62 4.48
N ILE A 107 8.58 -2.27 5.75
CA ILE A 107 7.88 -1.03 6.11
C ILE A 107 8.67 0.17 5.60
N ALA A 108 9.98 0.24 5.88
CA ALA A 108 10.82 1.36 5.48
C ALA A 108 10.88 1.53 3.94
N ASP A 109 11.00 0.42 3.20
CA ASP A 109 11.02 0.46 1.74
C ASP A 109 9.67 0.90 1.16
N LEU A 110 8.56 0.33 1.62
CA LEU A 110 7.23 0.71 1.15
C LEU A 110 6.86 2.14 1.54
N GLU A 111 7.30 2.64 2.70
CA GLU A 111 7.14 4.05 3.08
C GLU A 111 7.91 4.98 2.15
N ARG A 112 9.15 4.63 1.82
CA ARG A 112 9.96 5.41 0.86
C ARG A 112 9.28 5.47 -0.50
N ARG A 113 8.82 4.34 -1.04
CA ARG A 113 8.12 4.28 -2.32
C ARG A 113 6.79 5.04 -2.29
N MET A 114 6.02 4.90 -1.20
CA MET A 114 4.77 5.63 -1.00
C MET A 114 5.00 7.13 -1.02
N HIS A 115 5.99 7.65 -0.29
CA HIS A 115 6.30 9.08 -0.31
C HIS A 115 6.71 9.56 -1.71
N GLN A 116 7.52 8.79 -2.43
CA GLN A 116 7.94 9.12 -3.78
C GLN A 116 6.75 9.22 -4.75
N HIS A 117 5.89 8.20 -4.78
CA HIS A 117 4.79 8.14 -5.75
C HIS A 117 3.57 8.98 -5.36
N CYS A 118 3.19 9.02 -4.08
CA CYS A 118 2.05 9.86 -3.64
C CYS A 118 2.35 11.35 -3.85
N THR A 119 3.57 11.80 -3.57
CA THR A 119 3.98 13.20 -3.82
C THR A 119 3.92 13.53 -5.30
N GLU A 120 4.44 12.65 -6.18
CA GLU A 120 4.36 12.83 -7.63
C GLU A 120 2.91 12.93 -8.14
N LEU A 121 2.02 12.08 -7.61
CA LEU A 121 0.63 12.05 -8.00
C LEU A 121 -0.15 13.27 -7.52
N GLU A 122 0.20 13.82 -6.35
CA GLU A 122 -0.38 15.05 -5.79
C GLU A 122 0.11 16.30 -6.53
N CYS A 123 1.40 16.39 -6.92
CA CYS A 123 1.94 17.48 -7.73
C CYS A 123 1.35 17.56 -9.15
N ARG A 124 0.77 16.46 -9.67
CA ARG A 124 0.16 16.41 -11.01
C ARG A 124 -1.35 16.72 -11.01
N GLN A 125 -1.97 17.03 -9.86
CA GLN A 125 -3.42 17.29 -9.74
C GLN A 125 -3.81 18.70 -10.17
#